data_AF-A0A8H3QP23-F1
#
_entry.id   AF-A0A8H3QP23-F1
#
_cell.length_a   1.000
_cell.length_b   1.000
_cell.length_c   1.000
_cell.angle_alpha   90.00
_cell.angle_beta   90.00
_cell.angle_gamma   90.00
#
_symmetry.space_group_name_H-M   'P 1'
#
loop_
_entity.id
_entity.type
_entity.pdbx_description
1 polymer ?
#
loop_
_entity_poly.entity_id
_entity_poly.type
_entity_poly.pdbx_seq_one_letter_code
_entity_poly.pdbx_strand_id
1 'polypeptide(L)'
;MDDNEFLPKLSQNLLEILDDEEYYDITIEVGNDPNKNDETLTHIKLPNILPETFQIILRYIYGGRISLKEYNNLDIFNILVAANELSLQELISYLQSFLIKNKVEWMKQNFNLIYQTSFENDSFLDLQKFCTELISKQPEKIFNSTDFTSISEKVLISLIKHDKIQISEAQVWEHVLEWGIAQNPGLPSDPSNYSNDDFNTLKDTLKRCITFIKFNKFTSKEFLDNAYPYKKIFPKELYENSIKYFLENIETCLISRVQNKARAVGYCNIYGPSFGGGDLTIYGGDHRGEVSLCNKTSYCIKTSYEKQIRKTEEHFSVEEYEVFQVMNDIRLK
;
A
#
# COMPACT_ATOMS: atom_id res chain seq x y z
N MET A 1 -42.67 37.07 5.65
CA MET A 1 -41.91 36.28 6.64
C MET A 1 -41.02 37.28 7.29
N ASP A 2 -41.31 37.66 8.54
CA ASP A 2 -40.45 38.56 9.29
C ASP A 2 -39.07 37.92 9.42
N ASP A 3 -38.03 38.65 8.98
CA ASP A 3 -36.65 38.33 9.29
C ASP A 3 -36.53 38.34 10.81
N ASN A 4 -36.34 37.16 11.40
CA ASN A 4 -36.29 36.99 12.85
C ASN A 4 -34.96 37.56 13.40
N GLU A 5 -34.85 38.89 13.46
CA GLU A 5 -33.68 39.65 13.96
C GLU A 5 -33.33 39.33 15.42
N PHE A 6 -34.27 38.72 16.15
CA PHE A 6 -34.09 38.33 17.55
C PHE A 6 -32.99 37.27 17.74
N LEU A 7 -32.94 36.24 16.89
CA LEU A 7 -31.98 35.15 17.04
C LEU A 7 -30.53 35.57 16.77
N PRO A 8 -30.22 36.33 15.68
CA PRO A 8 -28.89 36.89 15.48
C PRO A 8 -28.45 37.81 16.62
N LYS A 9 -29.37 38.64 17.15
CA LYS A 9 -29.07 39.57 18.24
C LYS A 9 -28.81 38.84 19.56
N LEU A 10 -29.58 37.80 19.87
CA LEU A 10 -29.35 36.96 21.05
C LEU A 10 -27.97 36.27 20.99
N SER A 11 -27.61 35.73 19.83
CA SER A 11 -26.31 35.09 19.64
C SER A 11 -25.13 36.07 19.80
N GLN A 12 -25.27 37.30 19.28
CA GLN A 12 -24.29 38.36 19.49
C GLN A 12 -24.15 38.74 20.97
N ASN A 13 -25.26 38.90 21.69
CA ASN A 13 -25.24 39.20 23.12
C ASN A 13 -24.57 38.08 23.94
N LEU A 14 -24.80 36.81 23.58
CA LEU A 14 -24.16 35.67 24.26
C LEU A 14 -22.65 35.67 24.05
N LEU A 15 -22.17 36.03 22.85
CA LEU A 15 -20.74 36.17 22.59
C LEU A 15 -20.12 37.33 23.38
N GLU A 16 -20.83 38.44 23.56
CA GLU A 16 -20.36 39.57 24.39
C GLU A 16 -20.24 39.18 25.87
N ILE A 17 -21.21 38.42 26.41
CA ILE A 17 -21.14 37.90 27.79
C ILE A 17 -19.96 36.93 27.96
N LEU A 18 -19.67 36.11 26.95
CA LEU A 18 -18.54 35.19 26.98
C LEU A 18 -17.19 35.93 27.09
N ASP A 19 -17.08 37.10 26.47
CA ASP A 19 -15.85 37.90 26.44
C ASP A 19 -15.69 38.80 27.72
N ASP A 20 -16.74 38.97 28.54
CA ASP A 20 -16.76 39.88 29.71
C ASP A 20 -16.10 39.29 30.97
N GLU A 21 -15.83 37.98 31.02
CA GLU A 21 -15.23 37.23 32.15
C GLU A 21 -15.92 37.37 33.54
N GLU A 22 -16.92 38.25 33.71
CA GLU A 22 -17.56 38.55 34.99
C GLU A 22 -18.78 37.65 35.31
N TYR A 23 -19.38 37.02 34.30
CA TYR A 23 -20.65 36.29 34.43
C TYR A 23 -20.53 34.84 33.92
N TYR A 24 -19.98 33.94 34.75
CA TYR A 24 -19.93 32.50 34.46
C TYR A 24 -20.36 31.64 35.65
N ASP A 25 -21.14 30.59 35.38
CA ASP A 25 -21.59 29.62 36.40
C ASP A 25 -20.69 28.37 36.46
N ILE A 26 -19.97 28.06 35.38
CA ILE A 26 -19.20 26.83 35.19
C ILE A 26 -17.80 27.17 34.67
N THR A 27 -16.77 26.54 35.23
CA THR A 27 -15.40 26.57 34.73
C THR A 27 -15.06 25.25 34.03
N ILE A 28 -14.57 25.33 32.80
CA ILE A 28 -14.15 24.17 32.00
C ILE A 28 -12.62 24.18 31.89
N GLU A 29 -11.98 23.08 32.29
CA GLU A 29 -10.54 22.90 32.17
C GLU A 29 -10.22 22.10 30.90
N VAL A 30 -9.36 22.66 30.06
CA VAL A 30 -8.96 22.12 28.76
C VAL A 30 -7.45 21.91 28.71
N GLY A 31 -7.01 20.80 28.13
CA GLY A 31 -5.61 20.37 28.10
C GLY A 31 -5.15 19.63 29.37
N ASN A 32 -3.88 19.22 29.38
CA ASN A 32 -3.25 18.48 30.47
C ASN A 32 -2.27 19.39 31.24
N ASP A 33 -2.70 20.00 32.34
CA ASP A 33 -1.81 20.64 33.32
C ASP A 33 -1.73 19.77 34.60
N PRO A 34 -0.59 19.11 34.87
CA PRO A 34 -0.43 18.23 36.03
C PRO A 34 -0.37 18.98 37.37
N ASN A 35 -0.32 20.32 37.38
CA ASN A 35 -0.09 21.12 38.60
C ASN A 35 -1.34 21.75 39.22
N LYS A 36 -2.54 21.48 38.71
CA LYS A 36 -3.80 22.04 39.26
C LYS A 36 -4.70 20.96 39.86
N ASN A 37 -4.74 20.93 41.19
CA ASN A 37 -5.76 20.24 41.97
C ASN A 37 -6.42 21.30 42.88
N ASP A 38 -7.59 21.80 42.52
CA ASP A 38 -8.41 22.60 43.44
C ASP A 38 -9.87 22.11 43.42
N GLU A 39 -10.46 21.99 44.61
CA GLU A 39 -11.65 21.17 44.92
C GLU A 39 -12.99 21.94 44.93
N THR A 40 -13.10 23.09 44.26
CA THR A 40 -14.30 23.93 44.39
C THR A 40 -14.81 24.46 43.05
N LEU A 41 -15.53 23.60 42.32
CA LEU A 41 -16.70 23.81 41.43
C LEU A 41 -16.93 22.51 40.62
N THR A 42 -18.05 22.34 39.91
CA THR A 42 -18.23 21.18 39.00
C THR A 42 -17.28 21.29 37.81
N HIS A 43 -16.10 20.68 37.90
CA HIS A 43 -15.08 20.70 36.86
C HIS A 43 -15.39 19.69 35.74
N ILE A 44 -15.46 20.16 34.50
CA ILE A 44 -15.39 19.31 33.30
C ILE A 44 -13.96 19.36 32.79
N LYS A 45 -13.29 18.20 32.71
CA LYS A 45 -11.93 18.07 32.17
C LYS A 45 -11.99 17.55 30.73
N LEU A 46 -11.38 18.31 29.81
CA LEU A 46 -11.26 17.97 28.39
C LEU A 46 -9.77 17.90 28.00
N PRO A 47 -9.07 16.82 28.38
CA PRO A 47 -7.60 16.74 28.28
C PRO A 47 -7.09 16.65 26.83
N ASN A 48 -7.94 16.22 25.88
CA ASN A 48 -7.53 16.02 24.49
C ASN A 48 -7.82 17.21 23.57
N ILE A 49 -8.39 18.29 24.11
CA ILE A 49 -8.70 19.52 23.36
C ILE A 49 -7.74 20.62 23.82
N LEU A 50 -7.06 21.24 22.86
CA LEU A 50 -6.23 22.42 23.13
C LEU A 50 -7.09 23.62 23.54
N PRO A 51 -6.66 24.47 24.48
CA PRO A 51 -7.42 25.63 24.93
C PRO A 51 -7.87 26.54 23.78
N GLU A 52 -7.00 26.80 22.81
CA GLU A 52 -7.29 27.65 21.66
C GLU A 52 -8.37 27.04 20.77
N THR A 53 -8.31 25.72 20.54
CA THR A 53 -9.35 24.98 19.79
C THR A 53 -10.69 25.02 20.53
N PHE A 54 -10.67 24.85 21.86
CA PHE A 54 -11.89 24.89 22.65
C PHE A 54 -12.55 26.27 22.62
N GLN A 55 -11.79 27.36 22.68
CA GLN A 55 -12.33 28.71 22.53
C GLN A 55 -13.09 28.88 21.21
N ILE A 56 -12.57 28.31 20.12
CA ILE A 56 -13.24 28.35 18.81
C ILE A 56 -14.56 27.56 18.85
N ILE A 57 -14.54 26.36 19.45
CA ILE A 57 -15.76 25.55 19.62
C ILE A 57 -16.79 26.26 20.51
N LEU A 58 -16.35 26.90 21.59
CA LEU A 58 -17.23 27.60 22.52
C LEU A 58 -17.91 28.79 21.83
N ARG A 59 -17.16 29.57 21.04
CA ARG A 59 -17.72 30.64 20.20
C ARG A 59 -18.69 30.09 19.16
N TYR A 60 -18.45 28.90 18.60
CA TYR A 60 -19.43 28.24 17.73
C TYR A 60 -20.71 27.86 18.48
N ILE A 61 -20.62 27.33 19.70
CA ILE A 61 -21.79 26.94 20.51
C ILE A 61 -22.67 28.16 20.83
N TYR A 62 -22.06 29.31 21.15
CA TYR A 62 -22.77 30.55 21.49
C TYR A 62 -23.23 31.31 20.23
N GLY A 63 -22.38 31.29 19.19
CA GLY A 63 -22.52 32.04 17.94
C GLY A 63 -23.37 31.36 16.87
N GLY A 64 -23.51 30.03 16.94
CA GLY A 64 -24.10 29.18 15.89
C GLY A 64 -23.38 29.28 14.53
N ARG A 65 -22.19 29.88 14.48
CA ARG A 65 -21.45 30.20 13.24
C ARG A 65 -19.96 30.06 13.48
N ILE A 66 -19.25 29.61 12.45
CA ILE A 66 -17.78 29.50 12.46
C ILE A 66 -17.20 30.04 11.16
N SER A 67 -16.19 30.90 11.26
CA SER A 67 -15.44 31.40 10.10
C SER A 67 -14.16 30.59 9.96
N LEU A 68 -14.01 29.84 8.87
CA LEU A 68 -12.81 29.02 8.62
C LEU A 68 -11.69 29.74 7.86
N LYS A 69 -11.87 31.02 7.52
CA LYS A 69 -10.92 31.76 6.67
C LYS A 69 -9.60 32.07 7.37
N GLU A 70 -9.64 32.18 8.70
CA GLU A 70 -8.52 32.64 9.52
C GLU A 70 -7.65 31.48 10.03
N TYR A 71 -8.12 30.25 9.88
CA TYR A 71 -7.48 29.06 10.40
C TYR A 71 -6.68 28.34 9.32
N ASN A 72 -5.52 27.81 9.71
CA ASN A 72 -4.76 26.93 8.82
C ASN A 72 -5.47 25.56 8.71
N ASN A 73 -5.04 24.71 7.77
CA ASN A 73 -5.75 23.44 7.53
C ASN A 73 -5.64 22.46 8.71
N LEU A 74 -4.53 22.49 9.45
CA LEU A 74 -4.35 21.66 10.64
C LEU A 74 -5.25 22.14 11.78
N ASP A 75 -5.39 23.45 11.98
CA ASP A 75 -6.32 24.02 12.95
C ASP A 75 -7.77 23.59 12.63
N ILE A 76 -8.19 23.67 11.37
CA ILE A 76 -9.53 23.23 10.93
C ILE A 76 -9.74 21.74 11.21
N PHE A 77 -8.72 20.92 10.99
CA PHE A 77 -8.77 19.50 11.32
C PHE A 77 -8.85 19.26 12.83
N ASN A 78 -8.09 20.00 13.65
CA ASN A 78 -8.16 19.91 15.10
C ASN A 78 -9.53 20.35 15.64
N ILE A 79 -10.15 21.37 15.04
CA ILE A 79 -11.54 21.78 15.35
C ILE A 79 -12.50 20.63 15.04
N LEU A 80 -12.32 19.90 13.92
CA LEU A 80 -13.14 18.73 13.60
C LEU A 80 -13.00 17.62 14.66
N VAL A 81 -11.76 17.34 15.11
CA VAL A 81 -11.50 16.35 16.17
C VAL A 81 -12.17 16.76 17.48
N ALA A 82 -12.04 18.02 17.90
CA ALA A 82 -12.67 18.56 19.11
C ALA A 82 -14.20 18.55 19.01
N ALA A 83 -14.77 18.88 17.84
CA ALA A 83 -16.20 18.84 17.59
C ALA A 83 -16.75 17.41 17.76
N ASN A 84 -15.99 16.40 17.37
CA ASN A 84 -16.34 15.00 17.58
C ASN A 84 -16.26 14.57 19.04
N GLU A 85 -15.22 14.98 19.78
CA GLU A 85 -15.13 14.72 21.22
C GLU A 85 -16.32 15.33 21.98
N LEU A 86 -16.82 16.47 21.52
CA LEU A 86 -17.99 17.16 22.07
C LEU A 86 -19.32 16.77 21.40
N SER A 87 -19.31 15.77 20.50
CA SER A 87 -20.50 15.25 19.80
C SER A 87 -21.31 16.29 19.01
N LEU A 88 -20.66 17.32 18.45
CA LEU A 88 -21.28 18.40 17.68
C LEU A 88 -21.51 18.00 16.21
N GLN A 89 -22.52 17.14 15.97
CA GLN A 89 -22.75 16.48 14.67
C GLN A 89 -22.89 17.42 13.46
N GLU A 90 -23.57 18.56 13.61
CA GLU A 90 -23.72 19.54 12.53
C GLU A 90 -22.35 20.14 12.12
N LEU A 91 -21.52 20.48 13.11
CA LEU A 91 -20.19 21.02 12.88
C LEU A 91 -19.27 19.96 12.27
N ILE A 92 -19.35 18.70 12.73
CA ILE A 92 -18.61 17.57 12.16
C ILE A 92 -18.92 17.41 10.67
N SER A 93 -20.20 17.38 10.30
CA SER A 93 -20.64 17.25 8.90
C SER A 93 -20.14 18.41 8.03
N TYR A 94 -20.28 19.64 8.54
CA TYR A 94 -19.80 20.84 7.86
C TYR A 94 -18.29 20.82 7.61
N LEU A 95 -17.49 20.50 8.63
CA LEU A 95 -16.03 20.52 8.55
C LEU A 95 -15.48 19.40 7.64
N GLN A 96 -16.05 18.19 7.70
CA GLN A 96 -15.68 17.12 6.75
C GLN A 96 -15.93 17.54 5.30
N SER A 97 -17.13 18.05 5.03
CA SER A 97 -17.50 18.57 3.70
C SER A 97 -16.57 19.68 3.23
N PHE A 98 -16.23 20.61 4.13
CA PHE A 98 -15.33 21.72 3.83
C PHE A 98 -13.92 21.24 3.46
N LEU A 99 -13.34 20.32 4.25
CA LEU A 99 -11.99 19.78 4.03
C LEU A 99 -11.92 19.02 2.71
N ILE A 100 -12.88 18.14 2.43
CA ILE A 100 -12.92 17.34 1.19
C ILE A 100 -13.06 18.25 -0.03
N LYS A 101 -13.95 19.26 0.03
CA LYS A 101 -14.24 20.13 -1.11
C LYS A 101 -13.14 21.14 -1.40
N ASN A 102 -12.54 21.72 -0.36
CA ASN A 102 -11.67 22.90 -0.51
C ASN A 102 -10.20 22.60 -0.24
N LYS A 103 -9.88 21.54 0.52
CA LYS A 103 -8.54 21.26 1.04
C LYS A 103 -7.99 19.89 0.59
N VAL A 104 -8.52 19.36 -0.51
CA VAL A 104 -8.20 18.00 -1.01
C VAL A 104 -6.69 17.71 -1.16
N GLU A 105 -5.88 18.65 -1.64
CA GLU A 105 -4.44 18.41 -1.80
C GLU A 105 -3.71 18.34 -0.46
N TRP A 106 -4.08 19.19 0.51
CA TRP A 106 -3.59 19.07 1.87
C TRP A 106 -4.03 17.74 2.50
N MET A 107 -5.27 17.31 2.22
CA MET A 107 -5.78 16.02 2.70
C MET A 107 -4.98 14.83 2.15
N LYS A 108 -4.56 14.89 0.88
CA LYS A 108 -3.69 13.87 0.28
C LYS A 108 -2.28 13.88 0.88
N GLN A 109 -1.71 15.07 1.13
CA GLN A 109 -0.39 15.22 1.73
C GLN A 109 -0.34 14.75 3.19
N ASN A 110 -1.47 14.80 3.89
CA ASN A 110 -1.59 14.40 5.30
C ASN A 110 -2.45 13.14 5.44
N PHE A 111 -2.44 12.28 4.43
CA PHE A 111 -3.31 11.11 4.33
C PHE A 111 -3.27 10.25 5.58
N ASN A 112 -2.07 9.99 6.12
CA ASN A 112 -1.90 9.11 7.29
C ASN A 112 -2.59 9.66 8.54
N LEU A 113 -2.42 10.95 8.83
CA LEU A 113 -3.09 11.64 9.93
C LEU A 113 -4.61 11.52 9.80
N ILE A 114 -5.13 11.82 8.61
CA ILE A 114 -6.57 11.81 8.33
C ILE A 114 -7.12 10.40 8.39
N TYR A 115 -6.44 9.45 7.77
CA TYR A 115 -6.81 8.04 7.76
C TYR A 115 -6.90 7.53 9.19
N GLN A 116 -5.82 7.65 9.96
CA GLN A 116 -5.78 7.16 11.35
C GLN A 116 -6.91 7.76 12.18
N THR A 117 -7.06 9.09 12.17
CA THR A 117 -8.10 9.80 12.93
C THR A 117 -9.50 9.38 12.49
N SER A 118 -9.72 9.24 11.18
CA SER A 118 -11.02 8.86 10.60
C SER A 118 -11.43 7.43 10.91
N PHE A 119 -10.49 6.49 11.02
CA PHE A 119 -10.77 5.07 11.28
C PHE A 119 -10.63 4.68 12.76
N GLU A 120 -10.17 5.60 13.61
CA GLU A 120 -10.26 5.48 15.07
C GLU A 120 -11.63 5.96 15.60
N ASN A 121 -12.41 6.68 14.79
CA ASN A 121 -13.71 7.21 15.18
C ASN A 121 -14.81 6.94 14.14
N ASP A 122 -15.96 6.42 14.59
CA ASP A 122 -17.06 6.05 13.70
C ASP A 122 -17.84 7.27 13.13
N SER A 123 -17.63 8.49 13.63
CA SER A 123 -18.35 9.70 13.22
C SER A 123 -17.80 10.33 11.93
N PHE A 124 -16.60 9.94 11.48
CA PHE A 124 -15.91 10.56 10.34
C PHE A 124 -16.14 9.81 9.01
N LEU A 125 -17.40 9.43 8.73
CA LEU A 125 -17.76 8.61 7.57
C LEU A 125 -17.37 9.22 6.22
N ASP A 126 -17.46 10.54 6.05
CA ASP A 126 -17.10 11.19 4.79
C ASP A 126 -15.59 11.17 4.57
N LEU A 127 -14.80 11.36 5.64
CA LEU A 127 -13.34 11.21 5.58
C LEU A 127 -12.93 9.76 5.32
N GLN A 128 -13.57 8.79 5.99
CA GLN A 128 -13.33 7.36 5.74
C GLN A 128 -13.61 7.01 4.27
N LYS A 129 -14.72 7.52 3.70
CA LYS A 129 -15.06 7.33 2.29
C LYS A 129 -14.01 7.97 1.38
N PHE A 130 -13.62 9.21 1.64
CA PHE A 130 -12.56 9.90 0.90
C PHE A 130 -11.26 9.07 0.88
N CYS A 131 -10.83 8.60 2.05
CA CYS A 131 -9.64 7.78 2.21
C CYS A 131 -9.72 6.47 1.43
N THR A 132 -10.84 5.74 1.57
CA THR A 132 -11.11 4.48 0.86
C THR A 132 -11.09 4.65 -0.65
N GLU A 133 -11.66 5.74 -1.15
CA GLU A 133 -11.63 6.09 -2.57
C GLU A 133 -10.23 6.42 -3.05
N LEU A 134 -9.44 7.14 -2.25
CA LEU A 134 -8.06 7.48 -2.60
C LEU A 134 -7.18 6.23 -2.69
N ILE A 135 -7.30 5.31 -1.72
CA ILE A 135 -6.60 4.00 -1.75
C ILE A 135 -6.96 3.22 -3.01
N SER A 136 -8.24 3.20 -3.38
CA SER A 136 -8.71 2.42 -4.52
C SER A 136 -8.28 3.03 -5.87
N LYS A 137 -8.30 4.37 -5.99
CA LYS A 137 -8.08 5.08 -7.27
C LYS A 137 -6.63 5.51 -7.49
N GLN A 138 -5.89 5.79 -6.42
CA GLN A 138 -4.51 6.33 -6.47
C GLN A 138 -3.62 5.68 -5.38
N PRO A 139 -3.54 4.34 -5.30
CA PRO A 139 -2.75 3.64 -4.28
C PRO A 139 -1.27 4.08 -4.30
N GLU A 140 -0.70 4.27 -5.48
CA GLU A 140 0.67 4.78 -5.71
C GLU A 140 0.99 6.04 -4.90
N LYS A 141 0.04 6.96 -4.73
CA LYS A 141 0.28 8.20 -3.97
C LYS A 141 0.41 7.98 -2.47
N ILE A 142 -0.18 6.90 -1.97
CA ILE A 142 -0.18 6.56 -0.55
C ILE A 142 1.06 5.72 -0.25
N PHE A 143 1.29 4.67 -1.03
CA PHE A 143 2.44 3.79 -0.80
C PHE A 143 3.79 4.46 -1.08
N ASN A 144 3.85 5.37 -2.06
CA ASN A 144 5.08 6.14 -2.35
C ASN A 144 5.19 7.45 -1.55
N SER A 145 4.34 7.66 -0.53
CA SER A 145 4.41 8.88 0.28
C SER A 145 5.64 8.86 1.19
N THR A 146 6.25 10.02 1.43
CA THR A 146 7.47 10.13 2.25
C THR A 146 7.26 9.75 3.71
N ASP A 147 6.01 9.80 4.17
CA ASP A 147 5.59 9.47 5.53
C ASP A 147 5.02 8.05 5.66
N PHE A 148 4.96 7.26 4.58
CA PHE A 148 4.42 5.90 4.59
C PHE A 148 5.15 5.00 5.60
N THR A 149 6.47 5.09 5.68
CA THR A 149 7.27 4.31 6.64
C THR A 149 7.03 4.72 8.10
N SER A 150 6.40 5.85 8.35
CA SER A 150 6.10 6.36 9.70
C SER A 150 4.70 5.98 10.19
N ILE A 151 3.89 5.29 9.38
CA ILE A 151 2.54 4.87 9.79
C ILE A 151 2.59 3.81 10.88
N SER A 152 1.54 3.72 11.69
CA SER A 152 1.40 2.64 12.67
C SER A 152 1.12 1.30 11.98
N GLU A 153 1.49 0.18 12.64
CA GLU A 153 1.21 -1.18 12.15
C GLU A 153 -0.30 -1.38 11.87
N LYS A 154 -1.17 -0.77 12.69
CA LYS A 154 -2.63 -0.83 12.51
C LYS A 154 -3.06 -0.27 11.16
N VAL A 155 -2.52 0.88 10.77
CA VAL A 155 -2.79 1.53 9.47
C VAL A 155 -2.21 0.69 8.34
N LEU A 156 -0.98 0.19 8.47
CA LEU A 156 -0.40 -0.68 7.44
C LEU A 156 -1.28 -1.92 7.20
N ILE A 157 -1.73 -2.59 8.27
CA ILE A 157 -2.60 -3.77 8.18
C ILE A 157 -3.93 -3.45 7.49
N SER A 158 -4.53 -2.28 7.77
CA SER A 158 -5.79 -1.92 7.14
C SER A 158 -5.61 -1.57 5.66
N LEU A 159 -4.47 -0.98 5.27
CA LEU A 159 -4.11 -0.76 3.88
C LEU A 159 -3.93 -2.08 3.14
N ILE A 160 -3.06 -2.99 3.60
CA ILE A 160 -2.77 -4.25 2.88
C ILE A 160 -3.98 -5.20 2.78
N LYS A 161 -4.95 -5.10 3.70
CA LYS A 161 -6.20 -5.87 3.65
C LYS A 161 -7.20 -5.34 2.63
N HIS A 162 -6.98 -4.17 2.07
CA HIS A 162 -7.97 -3.49 1.26
C HIS A 162 -8.08 -4.15 -0.13
N ASP A 163 -9.11 -4.96 -0.34
CA ASP A 163 -9.28 -5.82 -1.52
C ASP A 163 -9.35 -5.09 -2.89
N LYS A 164 -9.55 -3.76 -2.88
CA LYS A 164 -9.68 -2.95 -4.10
C LYS A 164 -8.41 -2.19 -4.50
N ILE A 165 -7.28 -2.46 -3.85
CA ILE A 165 -6.01 -1.83 -4.24
C ILE A 165 -5.63 -2.27 -5.66
N GLN A 166 -5.29 -1.29 -6.51
CA GLN A 166 -4.89 -1.51 -7.91
C GLN A 166 -3.37 -1.58 -8.11
N ILE A 167 -2.63 -2.20 -7.18
CA ILE A 167 -1.19 -2.52 -7.34
C ILE A 167 -0.99 -4.03 -7.12
N SER A 168 0.11 -4.59 -7.63
CA SER A 168 0.38 -6.02 -7.48
C SER A 168 0.70 -6.38 -6.02
N GLU A 169 0.45 -7.63 -5.62
CA GLU A 169 0.79 -8.08 -4.26
C GLU A 169 2.31 -8.08 -4.02
N ALA A 170 3.12 -8.20 -5.07
CA ALA A 170 4.57 -8.04 -4.99
C ALA A 170 4.95 -6.59 -4.63
N GLN A 171 4.30 -5.59 -5.25
CA GLN A 171 4.51 -4.18 -4.88
C GLN A 171 4.04 -3.88 -3.45
N VAL A 172 2.89 -4.43 -3.03
CA VAL A 172 2.44 -4.31 -1.64
C VAL A 172 3.50 -4.86 -0.67
N TRP A 173 4.09 -6.01 -1.01
CA TRP A 173 5.13 -6.63 -0.21
C TRP A 173 6.41 -5.80 -0.13
N GLU A 174 6.84 -5.18 -1.23
CA GLU A 174 7.99 -4.27 -1.24
C GLU A 174 7.80 -3.13 -0.24
N HIS A 175 6.64 -2.45 -0.25
CA HIS A 175 6.34 -1.39 0.71
C HIS A 175 6.23 -1.89 2.14
N VAL A 176 5.68 -3.09 2.37
CA VAL A 176 5.64 -3.70 3.71
C VAL A 176 7.05 -3.99 4.23
N LEU A 177 7.96 -4.46 3.37
CA LEU A 177 9.37 -4.64 3.71
C LEU A 177 10.04 -3.30 4.01
N GLU A 178 9.85 -2.29 3.17
CA GLU A 178 10.39 -0.94 3.39
C GLU A 178 9.94 -0.37 4.74
N TRP A 179 8.65 -0.49 5.06
CA TRP A 179 8.10 -0.12 6.36
C TRP A 179 8.78 -0.90 7.49
N GLY A 180 8.88 -2.22 7.39
CA GLY A 180 9.49 -3.07 8.41
C GLY A 180 10.96 -2.76 8.65
N ILE A 181 11.72 -2.45 7.61
CA ILE A 181 13.13 -2.05 7.71
C ILE A 181 13.26 -0.67 8.34
N ALA A 182 12.40 0.29 7.96
CA ALA A 182 12.41 1.63 8.54
C ALA A 182 12.11 1.66 10.04
N GLN A 183 11.30 0.71 10.53
CA GLN A 183 11.07 0.53 11.98
C GLN A 183 12.31 0.00 12.73
N ASN A 184 13.32 -0.49 12.01
CA ASN A 184 14.52 -1.12 12.55
C ASN A 184 15.80 -0.49 11.95
N PRO A 185 16.13 0.77 12.29
CA PRO A 185 17.21 1.53 11.65
C PRO A 185 18.62 0.93 11.85
N GLY A 186 18.77 -0.08 12.71
CA GLY A 186 20.04 -0.82 12.90
C GLY A 186 20.28 -1.92 11.87
N LEU A 187 19.30 -2.25 11.02
CA LEU A 187 19.44 -3.28 10.01
C LEU A 187 20.40 -2.84 8.88
N PRO A 188 21.22 -3.75 8.34
CA PRO A 188 21.99 -3.49 7.12
C PRO A 188 21.09 -3.10 5.94
N SER A 189 21.62 -2.37 4.96
CA SER A 189 20.84 -2.03 3.75
C SER A 189 20.65 -3.22 2.80
N ASP A 190 21.58 -4.17 2.78
CA ASP A 190 21.51 -5.36 1.93
C ASP A 190 21.13 -6.60 2.78
N PRO A 191 20.01 -7.28 2.47
CA PRO A 191 19.57 -8.47 3.20
C PRO A 191 20.57 -9.63 3.17
N SER A 192 21.49 -9.67 2.21
CA SER A 192 22.56 -10.67 2.17
C SER A 192 23.52 -10.58 3.37
N ASN A 193 23.59 -9.40 4.02
CA ASN A 193 24.43 -9.13 5.18
C ASN A 193 23.70 -9.33 6.51
N TYR A 194 22.43 -9.76 6.52
CA TYR A 194 21.66 -9.93 7.75
C TYR A 194 22.18 -11.11 8.57
N SER A 195 22.47 -10.87 9.84
CA SER A 195 22.66 -11.89 10.85
C SER A 195 21.34 -12.60 11.18
N ASN A 196 21.40 -13.70 11.93
CA ASN A 196 20.17 -14.35 12.39
C ASN A 196 19.36 -13.45 13.33
N ASP A 197 20.02 -12.60 14.11
CA ASP A 197 19.34 -11.66 15.01
C ASP A 197 18.65 -10.55 14.21
N ASP A 198 19.28 -10.04 13.15
CA ASP A 198 18.65 -9.08 12.22
C ASP A 198 17.36 -9.65 11.60
N PHE A 199 17.41 -10.92 11.16
CA PHE A 199 16.22 -11.60 10.66
C PHE A 199 15.15 -11.79 11.75
N ASN A 200 15.53 -12.07 12.99
CA ASN A 200 14.58 -12.21 14.09
C ASN A 200 13.91 -10.87 14.43
N THR A 201 14.68 -9.78 14.47
CA THR A 201 14.16 -8.42 14.66
C THR A 201 13.13 -8.06 13.59
N LEU A 202 13.49 -8.20 12.30
CA LEU A 202 12.56 -7.89 11.21
C LEU A 202 11.33 -8.81 11.23
N LYS A 203 11.52 -10.09 11.56
CA LYS A 203 10.44 -11.06 11.71
C LYS A 203 9.45 -10.66 12.78
N ASP A 204 9.91 -10.20 13.94
CA ASP A 204 9.04 -9.78 15.03
C ASP A 204 8.24 -8.52 14.64
N THR A 205 8.86 -7.57 13.95
CA THR A 205 8.18 -6.38 13.41
C THR A 205 7.11 -6.72 12.37
N LEU A 206 7.41 -7.62 11.43
CA LEU A 206 6.53 -7.93 10.30
C LEU A 206 5.58 -9.10 10.55
N LYS A 207 5.65 -9.72 11.74
CA LYS A 207 4.95 -10.97 12.07
C LYS A 207 3.46 -10.96 11.72
N ARG A 208 2.76 -9.85 11.99
CA ARG A 208 1.32 -9.72 11.69
C ARG A 208 1.09 -9.35 10.23
N CYS A 209 1.83 -8.38 9.70
CA CYS A 209 1.68 -7.88 8.33
C CYS A 209 1.87 -8.98 7.29
N ILE A 210 2.90 -9.83 7.44
CA ILE A 210 3.21 -10.95 6.53
C ILE A 210 2.00 -11.87 6.32
N THR A 211 1.15 -12.07 7.34
CA THR A 211 0.02 -12.99 7.23
C THR A 211 -1.09 -12.51 6.29
N PHE A 212 -1.08 -11.23 5.90
CA PHE A 212 -2.07 -10.65 4.99
C PHE A 212 -1.59 -10.58 3.54
N ILE A 213 -0.33 -10.90 3.26
CA ILE A 213 0.25 -10.87 1.92
C ILE A 213 -0.04 -12.17 1.18
N LYS A 214 -0.58 -12.07 -0.02
CA LYS A 214 -0.97 -13.25 -0.83
C LYS A 214 0.16 -13.64 -1.76
N PHE A 215 1.19 -14.31 -1.22
CA PHE A 215 2.38 -14.74 -1.98
C PHE A 215 2.07 -15.65 -3.19
N ASN A 216 0.95 -16.35 -3.20
CA ASN A 216 0.48 -17.14 -4.34
C ASN A 216 0.00 -16.28 -5.54
N LYS A 217 -0.11 -14.96 -5.39
CA LYS A 217 -0.39 -14.03 -6.48
C LYS A 217 0.87 -13.45 -7.12
N PHE A 218 2.06 -13.80 -6.61
CA PHE A 218 3.33 -13.41 -7.20
C PHE A 218 3.61 -14.30 -8.40
N THR A 219 4.35 -13.79 -9.37
CA THR A 219 5.08 -14.64 -10.31
C THR A 219 6.24 -15.34 -9.60
N SER A 220 6.72 -16.47 -10.14
CA SER A 220 7.90 -17.16 -9.60
C SER A 220 9.12 -16.26 -9.53
N LYS A 221 9.28 -15.34 -10.50
CA LYS A 221 10.38 -14.38 -10.54
C LYS A 221 10.27 -13.35 -9.40
N GLU A 222 9.11 -12.70 -9.26
CA GLU A 222 8.88 -11.75 -8.15
C GLU A 222 9.08 -12.41 -6.79
N PHE A 223 8.63 -13.65 -6.61
CA PHE A 223 8.88 -14.37 -5.36
C PHE A 223 10.37 -14.63 -5.12
N LEU A 224 11.11 -15.09 -6.13
CA LEU A 224 12.55 -15.35 -6.01
C LEU A 224 13.37 -14.10 -5.77
N ASP A 225 13.03 -12.99 -6.42
CA ASP A 225 13.80 -11.76 -6.36
C ASP A 225 13.45 -10.96 -5.09
N ASN A 226 12.17 -10.91 -4.70
CA ASN A 226 11.70 -9.94 -3.68
C ASN A 226 11.29 -10.59 -2.35
N ALA A 227 10.81 -11.84 -2.35
CA ALA A 227 10.33 -12.52 -1.14
C ALA A 227 11.36 -13.52 -0.57
N TYR A 228 11.99 -14.31 -1.44
CA TYR A 228 12.92 -15.36 -1.08
C TYR A 228 14.17 -14.91 -0.30
N PRO A 229 14.79 -13.74 -0.58
CA PRO A 229 15.92 -13.25 0.22
C PRO A 229 15.59 -13.14 1.70
N TYR A 230 14.31 -12.86 2.01
CA TYR A 230 13.80 -12.72 3.36
C TYR A 230 13.18 -14.00 3.93
N LYS A 231 13.30 -15.17 3.28
CA LYS A 231 12.64 -16.44 3.68
C LYS A 231 12.68 -16.80 5.18
N LYS A 232 13.72 -16.38 5.91
CA LYS A 232 13.86 -16.61 7.37
C LYS A 232 12.81 -15.89 8.22
N ILE A 233 12.19 -14.81 7.72
CA ILE A 233 11.15 -14.07 8.44
C ILE A 233 9.76 -14.70 8.30
N PHE A 234 9.59 -15.58 7.30
CA PHE A 234 8.30 -16.18 7.00
C PHE A 234 7.90 -17.21 8.08
N PRO A 235 6.62 -17.24 8.49
CA PRO A 235 6.07 -18.39 9.19
C PRO A 235 6.31 -19.66 8.37
N LYS A 236 6.75 -20.74 9.02
CA LYS A 236 7.15 -21.99 8.35
C LYS A 236 6.08 -22.51 7.40
N GLU A 237 4.84 -22.57 7.87
CA GLU A 237 3.69 -23.05 7.08
C GLU A 237 3.41 -22.16 5.85
N LEU A 238 3.47 -20.84 6.01
CA LEU A 238 3.28 -19.89 4.92
C LEU A 238 4.34 -20.08 3.83
N TYR A 239 5.61 -20.23 4.23
CA TYR A 239 6.72 -20.45 3.31
C TYR A 239 6.58 -21.79 2.57
N GLU A 240 6.33 -22.88 3.29
CA GLU A 240 6.16 -24.22 2.70
C GLU A 240 5.00 -24.26 1.70
N ASN A 241 3.86 -23.65 2.05
CA ASN A 241 2.70 -23.56 1.15
C ASN A 241 3.00 -22.73 -0.10
N SER A 242 3.74 -21.63 0.04
CA SER A 242 4.14 -20.79 -1.09
C SER A 242 5.07 -21.55 -2.05
N ILE A 243 6.08 -22.24 -1.51
CA ILE A 243 6.99 -23.08 -2.31
C ILE A 243 6.23 -24.19 -3.02
N LYS A 244 5.32 -24.88 -2.31
CA LYS A 244 4.48 -25.93 -2.90
C LYS A 244 3.65 -25.38 -4.08
N TYR A 245 3.00 -24.23 -3.91
CA TYR A 245 2.25 -23.58 -4.98
C TYR A 245 3.12 -23.31 -6.22
N PHE A 246 4.33 -22.76 -6.04
CA PHE A 246 5.21 -22.50 -7.19
C PHE A 246 5.72 -23.79 -7.84
N LEU A 247 6.03 -24.84 -7.08
CA LEU A 247 6.48 -26.12 -7.63
C LEU A 247 5.37 -26.83 -8.42
N GLU A 248 4.13 -26.84 -7.92
CA GLU A 248 2.98 -27.40 -8.65
C GLU A 248 2.72 -26.64 -9.95
N ASN A 249 2.96 -25.32 -9.97
CA ASN A 249 2.88 -24.53 -11.20
C ASN A 249 4.08 -24.73 -12.13
N ILE A 250 5.28 -25.07 -11.62
CA ILE A 250 6.42 -25.47 -12.47
C ILE A 250 6.14 -26.79 -13.19
N GLU A 251 5.40 -27.72 -12.60
CA GLU A 251 4.97 -28.95 -13.30
C GLU A 251 4.06 -28.66 -14.52
N THR A 252 3.52 -27.45 -14.62
CA THR A 252 2.81 -26.99 -15.83
C THR A 252 3.76 -26.51 -16.94
N CYS A 253 5.04 -26.25 -16.67
CA CYS A 253 6.07 -26.17 -17.71
C CYS A 253 6.17 -27.57 -18.33
N LEU A 254 5.76 -27.70 -19.59
CA LEU A 254 5.75 -28.96 -20.32
C LEU A 254 7.17 -29.55 -20.42
N ILE A 255 7.57 -30.35 -19.43
CA ILE A 255 8.75 -31.20 -19.56
C ILE A 255 8.38 -32.28 -20.56
N SER A 256 9.00 -32.17 -21.74
CA SER A 256 8.81 -33.09 -22.84
C SER A 256 10.08 -33.91 -23.03
N ARG A 257 10.03 -35.21 -22.69
CA ARG A 257 11.21 -36.09 -22.81
C ARG A 257 11.41 -36.51 -24.26
N VAL A 258 12.67 -36.65 -24.68
CA VAL A 258 13.00 -37.17 -26.01
C VAL A 258 12.65 -38.67 -26.08
N GLN A 259 11.71 -39.04 -26.95
CA GLN A 259 11.34 -40.44 -27.23
C GLN A 259 12.31 -41.06 -28.24
N ASN A 260 12.64 -40.34 -29.32
CA ASN A 260 13.62 -40.79 -30.30
C ASN A 260 14.96 -40.07 -30.09
N LYS A 261 15.87 -40.70 -29.34
CA LYS A 261 17.18 -40.13 -29.00
C LYS A 261 18.03 -39.79 -30.23
N ALA A 262 17.89 -40.53 -31.34
CA ALA A 262 18.61 -40.25 -32.58
C ALA A 262 18.16 -38.93 -33.25
N ARG A 263 17.03 -38.38 -32.83
CA ARG A 263 16.48 -37.11 -33.30
C ARG A 263 16.35 -36.07 -32.19
N ALA A 264 17.06 -36.22 -31.07
CA ALA A 264 16.97 -35.28 -29.95
C ALA A 264 17.26 -33.84 -30.39
N VAL A 265 18.38 -33.66 -31.08
CA VAL A 265 18.82 -32.37 -31.62
C VAL A 265 19.29 -32.60 -33.05
N GLY A 266 18.98 -31.66 -33.92
CA GLY A 266 19.43 -31.59 -35.29
C GLY A 266 20.02 -30.22 -35.58
N TYR A 267 20.75 -30.16 -36.69
CA TYR A 267 21.22 -28.90 -37.25
C TYR A 267 21.08 -28.98 -38.77
N CYS A 268 20.56 -27.91 -39.35
CA CYS A 268 20.50 -27.76 -40.80
C CYS A 268 20.98 -26.38 -41.21
N ASN A 269 21.69 -26.35 -42.33
CA ASN A 269 22.26 -25.14 -42.91
C ASN A 269 21.17 -24.12 -43.31
N ILE A 270 19.92 -24.58 -43.47
CA ILE A 270 18.77 -23.78 -43.90
C ILE A 270 17.99 -23.22 -42.70
N TYR A 271 17.97 -23.92 -41.56
CA TYR A 271 17.10 -23.59 -40.42
C TYR A 271 17.76 -23.77 -39.05
N GLY A 272 19.08 -23.61 -38.98
CA GLY A 272 19.82 -23.58 -37.72
C GLY A 272 19.60 -24.81 -36.82
N PRO A 273 19.64 -24.62 -35.49
CA PRO A 273 19.33 -25.68 -34.52
C PRO A 273 17.86 -26.11 -34.59
N SER A 274 17.63 -27.42 -34.55
CA SER A 274 16.30 -28.01 -34.42
C SER A 274 16.25 -29.01 -33.26
N PHE A 275 15.11 -29.13 -32.61
CA PHE A 275 14.85 -30.16 -31.61
C PHE A 275 13.82 -31.13 -32.19
N GLY A 276 14.10 -32.43 -32.09
CA GLY A 276 13.23 -33.43 -32.70
C GLY A 276 13.33 -33.47 -34.23
N GLY A 277 12.45 -34.25 -34.85
CA GLY A 277 12.26 -34.27 -36.30
C GLY A 277 11.38 -33.12 -36.81
N GLY A 278 11.31 -32.00 -36.08
CA GLY A 278 10.36 -30.91 -36.31
C GLY A 278 9.66 -30.40 -35.04
N ASP A 279 9.94 -31.00 -33.87
CA ASP A 279 9.37 -30.60 -32.58
C ASP A 279 9.68 -29.17 -32.20
N LEU A 280 10.80 -28.62 -32.66
CA LEU A 280 11.03 -27.19 -32.72
C LEU A 280 12.05 -26.91 -33.82
N THR A 281 11.67 -26.14 -34.82
CA THR A 281 12.57 -25.74 -35.92
C THR A 281 12.61 -24.23 -36.00
N ILE A 282 13.81 -23.65 -35.79
CA ILE A 282 14.01 -22.20 -35.80
C ILE A 282 14.63 -21.78 -37.14
N TYR A 283 13.78 -21.40 -38.09
CA TYR A 283 14.26 -20.88 -39.36
C TYR A 283 14.84 -19.48 -39.17
N GLY A 284 16.11 -19.34 -39.54
CA GLY A 284 16.84 -18.08 -39.47
C GLY A 284 17.06 -17.42 -40.82
N GLY A 285 16.39 -17.84 -41.91
CA GLY A 285 16.57 -17.20 -43.22
C GLY A 285 15.54 -17.58 -44.28
N ASP A 286 15.61 -16.90 -45.44
CA ASP A 286 14.78 -17.21 -46.62
C ASP A 286 15.50 -18.18 -47.58
N HIS A 287 14.81 -18.64 -48.64
CA HIS A 287 15.37 -19.58 -49.63
C HIS A 287 16.52 -18.99 -50.46
N ARG A 288 16.80 -17.69 -50.31
CA ARG A 288 17.87 -16.95 -51.00
C ARG A 288 19.10 -16.73 -50.10
N GLY A 289 19.08 -17.23 -48.86
CA GLY A 289 20.21 -17.21 -47.95
C GLY A 289 20.33 -15.92 -47.12
N GLU A 290 19.32 -15.05 -47.14
CA GLU A 290 19.28 -13.89 -46.24
C GLU A 290 18.89 -14.34 -44.83
N VAL A 291 19.71 -14.00 -43.83
CA VAL A 291 19.45 -14.36 -42.43
C VAL A 291 18.41 -13.41 -41.83
N SER A 292 17.22 -13.92 -41.51
CA SER A 292 16.15 -13.20 -40.82
C SER A 292 15.33 -14.16 -39.95
N LEU A 293 15.30 -13.89 -38.64
CA LEU A 293 14.50 -14.65 -37.65
C LEU A 293 13.04 -14.15 -37.55
N CYS A 294 12.73 -13.04 -38.21
CA CYS A 294 11.42 -12.37 -38.14
C CYS A 294 10.44 -12.79 -39.25
N ASN A 295 10.81 -13.74 -40.12
CA ASN A 295 10.09 -14.04 -41.36
C ASN A 295 8.92 -15.04 -41.21
N LYS A 296 8.44 -15.35 -39.99
CA LYS A 296 7.38 -16.34 -39.71
C LYS A 296 7.56 -17.68 -40.44
N THR A 297 8.79 -18.21 -40.50
CA THR A 297 9.06 -19.50 -41.16
C THR A 297 9.33 -20.63 -40.17
N SER A 298 9.62 -20.31 -38.89
CA SER A 298 9.83 -21.32 -37.84
C SER A 298 8.55 -22.09 -37.57
N TYR A 299 8.65 -23.37 -37.18
CA TYR A 299 7.48 -24.21 -36.91
C TYR A 299 7.73 -25.23 -35.78
N CYS A 300 6.65 -25.82 -35.29
CA CYS A 300 6.65 -26.75 -34.16
C CYS A 300 5.61 -27.85 -34.38
N ILE A 301 6.04 -29.09 -34.60
CA ILE A 301 5.16 -30.26 -34.79
C ILE A 301 5.57 -31.41 -33.86
N LYS A 302 4.62 -32.12 -33.25
CA LYS A 302 4.98 -33.22 -32.32
C LYS A 302 5.49 -34.45 -33.09
N THR A 303 6.78 -34.79 -32.97
CA THR A 303 7.36 -35.98 -33.63
C THR A 303 8.18 -36.86 -32.70
N SER A 304 9.24 -36.32 -32.10
CA SER A 304 10.33 -37.06 -31.46
C SER A 304 10.40 -36.82 -29.96
N TYR A 305 9.71 -35.79 -29.48
CA TYR A 305 9.52 -35.47 -28.07
C TYR A 305 8.17 -36.02 -27.59
N GLU A 306 8.03 -36.30 -26.30
CA GLU A 306 6.84 -36.92 -25.70
C GLU A 306 5.59 -36.03 -25.82
N LYS A 307 5.77 -34.73 -25.56
CA LYS A 307 4.76 -33.67 -25.59
C LYS A 307 5.14 -32.62 -26.65
N GLN A 308 4.15 -31.97 -27.25
CA GLN A 308 4.38 -30.86 -28.17
C GLN A 308 5.03 -29.69 -27.44
N ILE A 309 6.03 -29.06 -28.05
CA ILE A 309 6.82 -27.98 -27.44
C ILE A 309 6.03 -26.66 -27.41
N ARG A 310 5.22 -26.37 -28.43
CA ARG A 310 4.27 -25.23 -28.48
C ARG A 310 2.83 -25.74 -28.50
N LYS A 311 1.90 -24.91 -28.05
CA LYS A 311 0.45 -25.22 -28.05
C LYS A 311 -0.18 -25.16 -29.46
N THR A 312 0.55 -24.66 -30.45
CA THR A 312 0.08 -24.46 -31.83
C THR A 312 1.13 -24.95 -32.82
N GLU A 313 0.68 -25.47 -33.96
CA GLU A 313 1.50 -25.85 -35.12
C GLU A 313 1.70 -24.69 -36.11
N GLU A 314 1.10 -23.52 -35.83
CA GLU A 314 1.28 -22.33 -36.66
C GLU A 314 2.74 -21.87 -36.72
N HIS A 315 3.13 -21.42 -37.90
CA HIS A 315 4.44 -20.83 -38.12
C HIS A 315 4.63 -19.55 -37.29
N PHE A 316 5.86 -19.29 -36.85
CA PHE A 316 6.19 -18.20 -35.93
C PHE A 316 7.52 -17.52 -36.24
N SER A 317 7.65 -16.29 -35.78
CA SER A 317 8.90 -15.53 -35.74
C SER A 317 9.59 -15.72 -34.39
N VAL A 318 10.92 -15.67 -34.36
CA VAL A 318 11.69 -15.57 -33.12
C VAL A 318 12.06 -14.11 -32.93
N GLU A 319 11.39 -13.45 -31.99
CA GLU A 319 11.57 -12.02 -31.73
C GLU A 319 12.75 -11.77 -30.78
N GLU A 320 12.95 -12.66 -29.80
CA GLU A 320 14.01 -12.57 -28.79
C GLU A 320 14.56 -13.97 -28.46
N TYR A 321 15.85 -14.06 -28.15
CA TYR A 321 16.48 -15.27 -27.61
C TYR A 321 17.61 -14.93 -26.64
N GLU A 322 17.78 -15.79 -25.64
CA GLU A 322 18.82 -15.67 -24.63
C GLU A 322 20.06 -16.46 -25.06
N VAL A 323 21.24 -15.87 -24.94
CA VAL A 323 22.52 -16.53 -25.21
C VAL A 323 23.25 -16.75 -23.89
N PHE A 324 23.50 -18.02 -23.57
CA PHE A 324 24.20 -18.40 -22.34
C PHE A 324 25.68 -18.66 -22.62
N GLN A 325 26.56 -18.02 -21.86
CA GLN A 325 27.99 -18.33 -21.86
C GLN A 325 28.31 -19.25 -20.69
N VAL A 326 28.87 -20.43 -20.98
CA VAL A 326 29.35 -21.35 -19.94
C VAL A 326 30.77 -20.94 -19.55
N MET A 327 30.95 -20.53 -18.30
CA MET A 327 32.28 -20.30 -17.71
C MET A 327 32.67 -21.51 -16.88
N ASN A 328 33.80 -22.14 -17.21
CA ASN A 328 34.40 -23.14 -16.34
C ASN A 328 35.14 -22.41 -15.22
N ASP A 329 34.60 -22.47 -14.00
CA ASP A 329 35.31 -22.02 -12.80
C ASP A 329 36.37 -23.09 -12.47
N ILE A 330 37.53 -23.01 -13.13
CA ILE A 330 38.73 -23.74 -12.70
C ILE A 330 39.26 -23.00 -11.48
N ARG A 331 38.59 -23.15 -10.33
CA ARG A 331 39.24 -22.88 -9.05
C ARG A 331 40.16 -24.06 -8.78
N LEU A 332 41.44 -23.70 -8.83
CA LEU A 332 42.63 -24.48 -8.51
C LEU A 332 42.41 -25.49 -7.37
N LYS A 333 42.99 -26.68 -7.56
CA LYS A 333 43.20 -27.71 -6.55
C LYS A 333 43.83 -27.19 -5.27
#